data_AF-A0A538I7N3-F1
#
_entry.id   AF-A0A538I7N3-F1
#
_cell.length_a   1.000
_cell.length_b   1.000
_cell.length_c   1.000
_cell.angle_alpha   90.00
_cell.angle_beta   90.00
_cell.angle_gamma   90.00
#
_symmetry.space_group_name_H-M   'P 1'
#
loop_
_entity.id
_entity.type
_entity.pdbx_description
1 polymer ?
#
loop_
_entity_poly.entity_id
_entity_poly.type
_entity_poly.pdbx_seq_one_letter_code
_entity_poly.pdbx_strand_id
1 'polypeptide(L)'
;MPPRGRSPSGVILVDKPAGPSSFAIVADVRRRTGARTGHAGTLDPFATGLLLLLSGEATKLASCFVGLDKRYVTDVDLSARTSTGDPEGEVIGRSEPPPRDRLDARLAPLRGEIELPIPAASAVKIGGERHLLYGRARAS
;
A
#
# COMPACT_ATOMS: atom_id res chain seq x y z
N MET A 1 11.79 -12.72 -22.49
CA MET A 1 12.59 -11.77 -21.67
C MET A 1 13.78 -12.55 -21.12
N PRO A 2 15.04 -12.12 -21.34
CA PRO A 2 16.19 -12.85 -20.82
C PRO A 2 16.12 -12.97 -19.29
N PRO A 3 16.66 -14.06 -18.70
CA PRO A 3 16.71 -14.21 -17.26
C PRO A 3 17.46 -13.02 -16.66
N ARG A 4 16.83 -12.33 -15.70
CA ARG A 4 17.41 -11.12 -15.11
C ARG A 4 18.60 -11.46 -14.24
N GLY A 5 19.61 -10.60 -14.27
CA GLY A 5 20.85 -10.77 -13.51
C GLY A 5 20.61 -10.81 -12.01
N ARG A 6 21.50 -11.46 -11.28
CA ARG A 6 21.51 -11.46 -9.80
C ARG A 6 22.37 -10.36 -9.19
N SER A 7 22.98 -9.54 -10.04
CA SER A 7 23.82 -8.42 -9.66
C SER A 7 23.39 -7.15 -10.42
N PRO A 8 23.48 -5.97 -9.81
CA PRO A 8 23.87 -5.72 -8.41
C PRO A 8 22.86 -6.30 -7.39
N SER A 9 23.34 -6.65 -6.21
CA SER A 9 22.52 -7.20 -5.10
C SER A 9 22.52 -6.25 -3.92
N GLY A 10 21.36 -6.02 -3.33
CA GLY A 10 21.24 -5.14 -2.16
C GLY A 10 19.81 -4.72 -1.84
N VAL A 11 19.70 -3.90 -0.80
CA VAL A 11 18.47 -3.22 -0.41
C VAL A 11 18.54 -1.78 -0.91
N ILE A 12 17.47 -1.31 -1.54
CA ILE A 12 17.36 0.06 -2.05
C ILE A 12 16.20 0.72 -1.32
N LEU A 13 16.48 1.83 -0.64
CA LEU A 13 15.48 2.64 0.05
C LEU A 13 15.07 3.76 -0.90
N VAL A 14 13.81 3.73 -1.36
CA VAL A 14 13.27 4.76 -2.25
C VAL A 14 12.29 5.61 -1.47
N ASP A 15 12.49 6.93 -1.48
CA ASP A 15 11.41 7.85 -1.14
C ASP A 15 10.48 7.97 -2.36
N LYS A 16 9.37 7.23 -2.34
CA LYS A 16 8.44 7.14 -3.45
C LYS A 16 7.67 8.46 -3.55
N PRO A 17 7.68 9.15 -4.70
CA PRO A 17 6.81 10.30 -4.90
C PRO A 17 5.35 9.85 -5.13
N ALA A 18 4.43 10.80 -5.03
CA ALA A 18 3.04 10.59 -5.43
C ALA A 18 2.94 10.46 -6.95
N GLY A 19 2.02 9.63 -7.44
CA GLY A 19 1.79 9.39 -8.86
C GLY A 19 2.21 7.99 -9.33
N PRO A 20 3.50 7.60 -9.29
CA PRO A 20 3.91 6.28 -9.75
C PRO A 20 3.47 5.18 -8.78
N SER A 21 3.05 4.05 -9.33
CA SER A 21 2.84 2.82 -8.56
C SER A 21 4.17 2.26 -8.06
N SER A 22 4.14 1.49 -6.97
CA SER A 22 5.31 0.77 -6.47
C SER A 22 5.94 -0.14 -7.55
N PHE A 23 5.12 -0.72 -8.43
CA PHE A 23 5.62 -1.55 -9.53
C PHE A 23 6.33 -0.73 -10.62
N ALA A 24 5.90 0.50 -10.89
CA ALA A 24 6.58 1.38 -11.83
C ALA A 24 8.01 1.71 -11.35
N ILE A 25 8.19 1.98 -10.06
CA ILE A 25 9.51 2.19 -9.45
C ILE A 25 10.38 0.92 -9.57
N VAL A 26 9.81 -0.26 -9.27
CA VAL A 26 10.52 -1.54 -9.47
C VAL A 26 10.94 -1.71 -10.92
N ALA A 27 10.07 -1.40 -11.88
CA ALA A 27 10.37 -1.52 -13.30
C ALA A 27 11.50 -0.58 -13.75
N ASP A 28 11.53 0.66 -13.25
CA ASP A 28 12.61 1.61 -13.49
C ASP A 28 13.95 1.10 -12.96
N VAL A 29 14.01 0.67 -11.70
CA VAL A 29 15.24 0.10 -11.12
C VAL A 29 15.72 -1.10 -11.90
N ARG A 30 14.81 -2.03 -12.25
CA ARG A 30 15.16 -3.22 -13.06
C ARG A 30 15.70 -2.87 -14.44
N ARG A 31 15.21 -1.80 -15.06
CA ARG A 31 15.69 -1.32 -16.36
C ARG A 31 17.10 -0.74 -16.24
N ARG A 32 17.36 0.03 -15.18
CA ARG A 32 18.67 0.66 -14.95
C ARG A 32 19.75 -0.34 -14.54
N THR A 33 19.41 -1.35 -13.75
CA THR A 33 20.39 -2.28 -13.16
C THR A 33 20.51 -3.61 -13.90
N GLY A 34 19.50 -4.01 -14.68
CA GLY A 34 19.40 -5.35 -15.26
C GLY A 34 19.13 -6.47 -14.24
N ALA A 35 19.13 -6.14 -12.94
CA ALA A 35 18.97 -7.11 -11.86
C ALA A 35 17.50 -7.48 -11.63
N ARG A 36 17.28 -8.71 -11.12
CA ARG A 36 16.00 -9.06 -10.51
C ARG A 36 15.73 -8.09 -9.37
N THR A 37 14.58 -7.44 -9.36
CA THR A 37 14.18 -6.53 -8.27
C THR A 37 12.73 -6.76 -7.89
N GLY A 38 12.43 -6.72 -6.60
CA GLY A 38 11.09 -6.72 -6.03
C GLY A 38 10.98 -5.67 -4.92
N HIS A 39 9.80 -5.54 -4.32
CA HIS A 39 9.55 -4.65 -3.17
C HIS A 39 9.07 -5.47 -1.97
N ALA A 40 9.23 -4.91 -0.77
CA ALA A 40 8.88 -5.54 0.51
C ALA A 40 7.65 -4.88 1.19
N GLY A 41 6.85 -4.18 0.40
CA GLY A 41 5.60 -3.53 0.79
C GLY A 41 5.08 -2.71 -0.39
N THR A 42 3.77 -2.64 -0.57
CA THR A 42 3.18 -1.79 -1.62
C THR A 42 2.79 -0.46 -0.99
N LEU A 43 3.12 0.64 -1.65
CA LEU A 43 2.48 1.93 -1.45
C LEU A 43 1.57 2.20 -2.65
N ASP A 44 0.37 2.70 -2.36
CA ASP A 44 -0.58 3.16 -3.35
C ASP A 44 0.01 4.31 -4.18
N PRO A 45 -0.48 4.54 -5.42
CA PRO A 45 0.02 5.60 -6.29
C PRO A 45 0.02 6.98 -5.63
N PHE A 46 -1.05 7.35 -4.93
CA PHE A 46 -1.16 8.66 -4.26
C PHE A 46 -0.24 8.81 -3.04
N ALA A 47 0.14 7.71 -2.40
CA ALA A 47 0.95 7.74 -1.19
C ALA A 47 2.42 8.08 -1.50
N THR A 48 3.10 8.74 -0.56
CA THR A 48 4.53 9.02 -0.61
C THR A 48 5.30 8.29 0.48
N GLY A 49 6.63 8.30 0.41
CA GLY A 49 7.50 7.82 1.47
C GLY A 49 8.20 6.50 1.17
N LEU A 50 8.65 5.82 2.21
CA LEU A 50 9.61 4.73 2.10
C LEU A 50 9.04 3.50 1.36
N LEU A 51 9.58 3.22 0.19
CA LEU A 51 9.41 1.98 -0.57
C LEU A 51 10.72 1.18 -0.55
N LEU A 52 10.73 0.07 0.20
CA LEU A 52 11.88 -0.81 0.30
C LEU A 52 11.92 -1.78 -0.90
N LEU A 53 12.98 -1.68 -1.69
CA LEU A 53 13.25 -2.58 -2.80
C LEU A 53 14.39 -3.54 -2.49
N LEU A 54 14.30 -4.74 -3.03
CA LEU A 54 15.31 -5.78 -2.92
C LEU A 54 15.78 -6.11 -4.32
N SER A 55 17.09 -6.04 -4.55
CA SER A 55 17.72 -6.32 -5.84
C SER A 55 18.66 -7.51 -5.75
N GLY A 56 18.76 -8.27 -6.84
CA GLY A 56 19.64 -9.42 -6.94
C GLY A 56 19.34 -10.52 -5.91
N GLU A 57 20.39 -11.04 -5.28
CA GLU A 57 20.30 -12.07 -4.23
C GLU A 57 19.52 -11.59 -3.00
N ALA A 58 19.51 -10.28 -2.70
CA ALA A 58 18.76 -9.72 -1.58
C ALA A 58 17.24 -9.94 -1.69
N THR A 59 16.72 -10.25 -2.89
CA THR A 59 15.30 -10.64 -3.06
C THR A 59 14.89 -11.87 -2.26
N LYS A 60 15.85 -12.72 -1.84
CA LYS A 60 15.62 -13.86 -0.94
C LYS A 60 15.22 -13.43 0.47
N LEU A 61 15.55 -12.20 0.87
CA LEU A 61 15.26 -11.66 2.21
C LEU A 61 13.86 -11.04 2.32
N ALA A 62 13.02 -11.14 1.28
CA ALA A 62 11.72 -10.47 1.26
C ALA A 62 10.82 -10.82 2.46
N SER A 63 10.81 -12.08 2.90
CA SER A 63 10.04 -12.53 4.07
C SER A 63 10.45 -11.83 5.37
N CYS A 64 11.71 -11.39 5.49
CA CYS A 64 12.20 -10.68 6.67
C CYS A 64 11.61 -9.26 6.79
N PHE A 65 11.13 -8.66 5.69
CA PHE A 65 10.66 -7.28 5.67
C PHE A 65 9.14 -7.15 5.62
N VAL A 66 8.43 -8.08 4.96
CA VAL A 66 6.97 -7.98 4.75
C VAL A 66 6.20 -7.91 6.08
N GLY A 67 6.66 -8.64 7.10
CA GLY A 67 6.04 -8.70 8.43
C GLY A 67 6.47 -7.61 9.41
N LEU A 68 7.35 -6.69 9.00
CA LEU A 68 7.76 -5.59 9.88
C LEU A 68 6.62 -4.58 10.06
N ASP A 69 6.64 -3.94 11.23
CA ASP A 69 5.78 -2.80 11.55
C ASP A 69 5.96 -1.68 10.55
N LYS A 70 4.85 -1.00 10.26
CA LYS A 70 4.79 0.11 9.32
C LYS A 70 4.14 1.29 10.03
N ARG A 71 4.68 2.48 9.79
CA ARG A 71 4.16 3.73 10.35
C ARG A 71 3.75 4.64 9.21
N TYR A 72 2.58 5.23 9.34
CA TYR A 72 2.01 6.15 8.37
C TYR A 72 1.64 7.46 9.06
N VAL A 73 1.75 8.55 8.31
CA VAL A 73 1.14 9.85 8.63
C VAL A 73 0.16 10.14 7.51
N THR A 74 -1.08 10.42 7.86
CA THR A 74 -2.18 10.51 6.90
C THR A 74 -3.13 11.63 7.30
N ASP A 75 -3.63 12.36 6.31
CA ASP A 75 -4.79 13.24 6.46
C ASP A 75 -6.04 12.50 6.00
N VAL A 76 -7.13 12.63 6.77
CA VAL A 76 -8.42 11.99 6.45
C VAL A 76 -9.49 13.07 6.37
N ASP A 77 -10.14 13.15 5.21
CA ASP A 77 -11.32 13.99 5.03
C ASP A 77 -12.58 13.23 5.50
N LEU A 78 -13.18 13.70 6.59
CA LEU A 78 -14.41 13.13 7.16
C LEU A 78 -15.69 13.70 6.51
N SER A 79 -15.57 14.61 5.54
CA SER A 79 -16.70 15.23 4.87
C SER A 79 -17.14 14.51 3.58
N ALA A 80 -16.32 13.60 3.07
CA ALA A 80 -16.56 12.90 1.82
C ALA A 80 -16.26 11.40 1.94
N ARG A 81 -17.03 10.59 1.20
CA ARG A 81 -16.74 9.17 0.99
C ARG A 81 -16.43 8.97 -0.49
N THR A 82 -15.33 8.30 -0.80
CA THR A 82 -14.95 7.94 -2.16
C THR A 82 -15.20 6.46 -2.45
N SER A 83 -15.26 6.09 -3.74
CA SER A 83 -15.49 4.72 -4.18
C SER A 83 -14.36 3.75 -3.80
N THR A 84 -13.14 4.26 -3.64
CA THR A 84 -11.93 3.51 -3.27
C THR A 84 -11.55 3.66 -1.81
N GLY A 85 -12.10 4.63 -1.08
CA GLY A 85 -11.71 4.96 0.29
C GLY A 85 -10.46 5.84 0.39
N ASP A 86 -9.95 6.31 -0.75
CA ASP A 86 -8.80 7.19 -0.89
C ASP A 86 -9.09 8.33 -1.89
N PRO A 87 -8.16 9.29 -2.12
CA PRO A 87 -8.36 10.41 -3.04
C PRO A 87 -8.42 10.05 -4.54
N GLU A 88 -8.09 8.81 -4.93
CA GLU A 88 -8.12 8.41 -6.35
C GLU A 88 -9.54 8.02 -6.82
N GLY A 89 -10.44 7.75 -5.88
CA GLY A 89 -11.83 7.37 -6.17
C GLY A 89 -12.78 8.55 -6.37
N GLU A 90 -13.87 8.29 -7.06
CA GLU A 90 -14.97 9.24 -7.23
C GLU A 90 -15.70 9.46 -5.89
N VAL A 91 -16.13 10.69 -5.62
CA VAL A 91 -16.96 11.02 -4.45
C VAL A 91 -18.34 10.40 -4.63
N ILE A 92 -18.69 9.46 -3.74
CA ILE A 92 -19.97 8.74 -3.73
C ILE A 92 -20.92 9.20 -2.62
N GLY A 93 -20.47 10.11 -1.75
CA GLY A 93 -21.29 10.68 -0.68
C GLY A 93 -20.59 11.82 0.04
N ARG A 94 -21.39 12.71 0.63
CA ARG A 94 -20.93 13.81 1.47
C ARG A 94 -21.69 13.83 2.79
N SER A 95 -21.03 14.26 3.85
CA SER A 95 -21.60 14.39 5.18
C SER A 95 -20.91 15.50 5.95
N GLU A 96 -21.57 16.04 6.97
CA GLU A 96 -20.90 16.92 7.92
C GLU A 96 -20.01 16.08 8.86
N PRO A 97 -18.74 16.48 9.08
CA PRO A 97 -17.89 15.82 10.07
C PRO A 97 -18.51 15.87 11.47
N PRO A 98 -18.34 14.81 12.30
CA PRO A 98 -18.82 14.84 13.68
C PRO A 98 -18.05 15.90 14.51
N PRO A 99 -18.65 16.40 15.59
CA PRO A 99 -17.92 17.23 16.54
C PRO A 99 -16.77 16.45 17.19
N ARG A 100 -15.74 17.18 17.64
CA ARG A 100 -14.45 16.61 18.03
C ARG A 100 -14.54 15.60 19.17
N ASP A 101 -15.39 15.84 20.15
CA ASP A 101 -15.66 14.95 21.28
C ASP A 101 -16.21 13.59 20.83
N ARG A 102 -17.16 13.60 19.88
CA ARG A 102 -17.71 12.39 19.27
C ARG A 102 -16.69 11.69 18.38
N LEU A 103 -15.84 12.45 17.69
CA LEU A 103 -14.75 11.87 16.90
C LEU A 103 -13.74 11.14 17.80
N ASP A 104 -13.30 11.78 18.87
CA ASP A 104 -12.33 11.21 19.81
C ASP A 104 -12.86 9.90 20.45
N ALA A 105 -14.15 9.87 20.82
CA ALA A 105 -14.82 8.68 21.32
C ALA A 105 -14.88 7.55 20.27
N ARG A 106 -15.08 7.88 18.98
CA ARG A 106 -15.10 6.89 17.88
C ARG A 106 -13.71 6.38 17.50
N LEU A 107 -12.67 7.19 17.68
CA LEU A 107 -11.27 6.80 17.43
C LEU A 107 -10.68 5.97 18.57
N ALA A 108 -11.18 6.10 19.79
CA ALA A 108 -10.71 5.35 20.95
C ALA A 108 -10.59 3.82 20.73
N PRO A 109 -11.61 3.11 20.18
CA PRO A 109 -11.51 1.67 19.94
C PRO A 109 -10.57 1.29 18.78
N LEU A 110 -10.07 2.26 17.99
CA LEU A 110 -9.13 2.02 16.89
C LEU A 110 -7.66 2.10 17.34
N ARG A 111 -7.41 2.30 18.64
CA ARG A 111 -6.06 2.39 19.22
C ARG A 111 -5.69 1.05 19.87
N GLY A 112 -4.47 0.59 19.58
CA GLY A 112 -3.97 -0.70 20.09
C GLY A 112 -4.13 -1.82 19.07
N GLU A 113 -4.18 -3.06 19.55
CA GLU A 113 -4.44 -4.23 18.71
C GLU A 113 -5.93 -4.32 18.40
N ILE A 114 -6.26 -4.34 17.11
CA ILE A 114 -7.63 -4.40 16.61
C ILE A 114 -7.76 -5.45 15.52
N GLU A 115 -8.87 -6.17 15.50
CA GLU A 115 -9.23 -7.06 14.39
C GLU A 115 -9.94 -6.26 13.31
N LEU A 116 -9.30 -6.13 12.15
CA LEU A 116 -9.89 -5.50 10.98
C LEU A 116 -10.41 -6.57 10.01
N PRO A 117 -11.63 -6.40 9.46
CA PRO A 117 -12.07 -7.27 8.37
C PRO A 117 -11.13 -7.07 7.18
N ILE A 118 -10.77 -8.16 6.51
CA ILE A 118 -9.95 -8.10 5.30
C ILE A 118 -10.73 -7.29 4.25
N PRO A 119 -10.21 -6.14 3.78
CA PRO A 119 -10.89 -5.38 2.74
C PRO A 119 -11.04 -6.26 1.50
N ALA A 120 -12.21 -6.25 0.86
CA ALA A 120 -12.43 -6.95 -0.41
C ALA A 120 -11.43 -6.50 -1.50
N ALA A 121 -10.91 -5.27 -1.37
CA ALA A 121 -9.90 -4.65 -2.24
C ALA A 121 -8.44 -4.98 -1.87
N SER A 122 -8.20 -5.83 -0.86
CA SER A 122 -6.84 -6.24 -0.54
C SER A 122 -6.33 -7.21 -1.61
N ALA A 123 -5.08 -7.05 -2.03
CA ALA A 123 -4.39 -7.95 -2.95
C ALA A 123 -4.11 -9.32 -2.29
N VAL A 124 -5.16 -10.01 -1.86
CA VAL A 124 -5.11 -11.39 -1.38
C VAL A 124 -4.89 -12.27 -2.61
N LYS A 125 -3.82 -13.05 -2.57
CA LYS A 125 -3.62 -14.13 -3.54
C LYS A 125 -4.59 -15.25 -3.18
N ILE A 126 -5.66 -15.40 -3.94
CA ILE A 126 -6.48 -16.62 -3.92
C ILE A 126 -5.96 -17.50 -5.06
N GLY A 127 -5.43 -18.68 -4.74
CA GLY A 127 -4.99 -19.66 -5.75
C GLY A 127 -3.77 -19.27 -6.60
N GLY A 128 -2.97 -18.28 -6.20
CA GLY A 128 -1.75 -17.87 -6.93
C GLY A 128 -1.95 -16.73 -7.93
N GLU A 129 -3.19 -16.30 -8.16
CA GLU A 129 -3.50 -15.09 -8.94
C GLU A 129 -3.87 -13.92 -8.04
N ARG A 130 -3.50 -12.71 -8.48
CA ARG A 130 -3.88 -11.47 -7.80
C ARG A 130 -5.28 -11.08 -8.29
N HIS A 131 -6.23 -10.97 -7.37
CA HIS A 131 -7.54 -10.38 -7.66
C HIS A 131 -7.67 -9.02 -6.97
N LEU A 132 -8.11 -8.02 -7.73
CA LEU A 132 -8.57 -6.72 -7.21
C LEU A 132 -10.09 -6.71 -7.40
N LEU A 133 -10.85 -7.08 -6.37
CA LEU A 133 -12.31 -7.08 -6.40
C LEU A 133 -12.82 -5.84 -5.64
N TYR A 134 -13.34 -4.85 -6.37
CA TYR A 134 -14.02 -3.70 -5.77
C TYR A 134 -15.42 -4.14 -5.28
N GLY A 135 -15.56 -4.39 -3.98
CA GLY A 135 -16.82 -4.72 -3.33
C GLY A 135 -17.40 -3.53 -2.57
N ARG A 136 -18.58 -3.03 -2.99
CA ARG A 136 -19.35 -2.02 -2.25
C ARG A 136 -19.75 -2.56 -0.87
N ALA A 137 -19.23 -1.95 0.20
CA ALA A 137 -19.77 -2.15 1.55
C ALA A 137 -21.11 -1.40 1.67
N ARG A 138 -22.20 -2.17 1.75
CA ARG A 138 -23.51 -1.70 2.24
C ARG A 138 -23.42 -1.57 3.75
N ALA A 139 -23.79 -0.40 4.27
CA ALA A 139 -24.06 -0.21 5.69
C ALA A 139 -25.54 -0.51 5.95
N SER A 140 -25.80 -1.23 7.03
CA SER A 140 -27.10 -1.37 7.69
C SER A 140 -27.58 -0.05 8.26
#